data_AF-A0AAD2FWZ2-F1
#
_entry.id   AF-A0AAD2FWZ2-F1
#
_cell.length_a   1.000
_cell.length_b   1.000
_cell.length_c   1.000
_cell.angle_alpha   90.00
_cell.angle_beta   90.00
_cell.angle_gamma   90.00
#
_symmetry.space_group_name_H-M   'P 1'
#
loop_
_entity.id
_entity.type
_entity.pdbx_description
1 polymer ?
#
loop_
_entity_poly.entity_id
_entity_poly.type
_entity_poly.pdbx_seq_one_letter_code
_entity_poly.pdbx_strand_id
1 'polypeptide(L)'
;MDIADHVMYCLPLGAFGGVGYSIMNRGLSVYNDKLCTSVSTQMHEVGHNLNLGHSSEGTEKYGDQSGMMGYSYRSNEAPKMCYNAGKSFQFGWFRDKTSSYTPGEPGWADDRAFNLASIVDYDTTNHDVTVDIVQPQLQLNYYVSFNAGKEVNSGVREGNNQVLIFQKALIDGNDSWRVADLAAGQSFTVSDFNGKTGDKFTISVNSINLGTSEAVLRMRLQRARRPTPSPTRFPTRAPTAAPTPRPTRGAIGRNPTPDGSGVIDSSCQGAYQACSNTAECCAGYFCRRVWVSPMFAEQLLRTPRTPNWWDRRLRGDSTVNRLQYPEDELATSN
;
A
#
# COMPACT_ATOMS: atom_id res chain seq x y z
N MET A 1 -3.25 1.54 35.57
CA MET A 1 -2.26 0.46 35.30
C MET A 1 -3.04 -0.68 34.70
N ASP A 2 -2.74 -1.05 33.45
CA ASP A 2 -3.14 -2.37 32.98
C ASP A 2 -2.13 -3.39 33.50
N ILE A 3 -2.62 -4.53 33.96
CA ILE A 3 -1.79 -5.60 34.54
C ILE A 3 -1.21 -6.54 33.47
N ALA A 4 -1.67 -6.44 32.23
CA ALA A 4 -1.23 -7.22 31.09
C ALA A 4 -1.58 -6.50 29.78
N ASP A 5 -0.81 -6.80 28.72
CA ASP A 5 -1.10 -6.34 27.35
C ASP A 5 -2.18 -7.21 26.68
N HIS A 6 -2.23 -8.49 27.02
CA HIS A 6 -3.23 -9.45 26.52
C HIS A 6 -3.70 -10.37 27.65
N VAL A 7 -5.01 -10.61 27.70
CA VAL A 7 -5.67 -11.49 28.67
C VAL A 7 -6.38 -12.61 27.92
N MET A 8 -6.04 -13.85 28.29
CA MET A 8 -6.61 -15.07 27.73
C MET A 8 -7.54 -15.73 28.76
N TYR A 9 -8.79 -15.98 28.37
CA TYR A 9 -9.73 -16.79 29.15
C TYR A 9 -9.89 -18.18 28.53
N CYS A 10 -9.44 -19.22 29.24
CA CYS A 10 -9.78 -20.61 28.94
C CYS A 10 -11.06 -21.00 29.68
N LEU A 11 -12.20 -21.08 28.99
CA LEU A 11 -13.47 -21.47 29.59
C LEU A 11 -13.75 -22.97 29.37
N PRO A 12 -14.41 -23.67 30.30
CA PRO A 12 -14.72 -25.09 30.13
C PRO A 12 -15.65 -25.34 28.94
N LEU A 13 -15.62 -26.56 28.41
CA LEU A 13 -16.47 -26.98 27.31
C LEU A 13 -17.95 -26.66 27.59
N GLY A 14 -18.62 -26.02 26.64
CA GLY A 14 -20.04 -25.67 26.73
C GLY A 14 -20.32 -24.32 27.40
N ALA A 15 -19.30 -23.57 27.82
CA ALA A 15 -19.47 -22.19 28.30
C ALA A 15 -19.96 -21.23 27.18
N PHE A 16 -19.64 -21.53 25.92
CA PHE A 16 -20.12 -20.84 24.73
C PHE A 16 -20.01 -21.74 23.48
N GLY A 17 -20.64 -21.33 22.37
CA GLY A 17 -20.55 -22.00 21.07
C GLY A 17 -19.41 -21.43 20.20
N GLY A 18 -18.75 -22.28 19.42
CA GLY A 18 -17.58 -21.91 18.61
C GLY A 18 -16.25 -22.34 19.25
N VAL A 19 -15.13 -22.00 18.61
CA VAL A 19 -13.79 -22.43 19.06
C VAL A 19 -13.06 -21.37 19.90
N GLY A 20 -13.31 -20.11 19.60
CA GLY A 20 -12.81 -18.94 20.32
C GLY A 20 -13.51 -17.68 19.82
N TYR A 21 -13.37 -16.61 20.58
CA TYR A 21 -13.74 -15.28 20.13
C TYR A 21 -12.88 -14.21 20.80
N SER A 22 -12.89 -13.04 20.21
CA SER A 22 -12.18 -11.88 20.70
C SER A 22 -12.90 -10.61 20.29
N ILE A 23 -12.57 -9.52 20.99
CA ILE A 23 -13.04 -8.20 20.61
C ILE A 23 -11.95 -7.56 19.76
N MET A 24 -12.33 -7.08 18.58
CA MET A 24 -11.37 -6.44 17.69
C MET A 24 -10.74 -5.20 18.35
N ASN A 25 -9.43 -5.05 18.20
CA ASN A 25 -8.67 -3.90 18.74
C ASN A 25 -8.83 -3.72 20.27
N ARG A 26 -8.80 -4.85 21.00
CA ARG A 26 -8.76 -4.97 22.46
C ARG A 26 -7.72 -6.01 22.86
N GLY A 27 -7.31 -6.06 24.13
CA GLY A 27 -6.34 -7.03 24.64
C GLY A 27 -6.99 -8.24 25.32
N LEU A 28 -8.09 -8.77 24.80
CA LEU A 28 -8.84 -9.87 25.42
C LEU A 28 -9.30 -10.91 24.39
N SER A 29 -9.03 -12.19 24.69
CA SER A 29 -9.50 -13.33 23.92
C SER A 29 -10.05 -14.42 24.82
N VAL A 30 -11.10 -15.10 24.35
CA VAL A 30 -11.82 -16.16 25.06
C VAL A 30 -11.80 -17.42 24.21
N TYR A 31 -11.47 -18.55 24.83
CA TYR A 31 -11.23 -19.81 24.14
C TYR A 31 -12.03 -20.93 24.78
N ASN A 32 -12.46 -21.88 23.95
CA ASN A 32 -13.29 -23.00 24.39
C ASN A 32 -12.44 -24.22 24.72
N ASP A 33 -12.46 -24.65 25.99
CA ASP A 33 -11.80 -25.85 26.50
C ASP A 33 -10.34 -25.94 26.03
N LYS A 34 -9.97 -27.05 25.38
CA LYS A 34 -8.61 -27.32 24.89
C LYS A 34 -8.17 -26.42 23.74
N LEU A 35 -9.05 -25.61 23.16
CA LEU A 35 -8.66 -24.72 22.06
C LEU A 35 -7.86 -23.52 22.55
N CYS A 36 -7.87 -23.28 23.86
CA CYS A 36 -6.94 -22.34 24.48
C CYS A 36 -5.49 -22.84 24.50
N THR A 37 -5.22 -24.11 24.18
CA THR A 37 -3.86 -24.60 23.95
C THR A 37 -3.49 -24.69 22.47
N SER A 38 -4.41 -24.40 21.54
CA SER A 38 -4.11 -24.42 20.11
C SER A 38 -3.39 -23.14 19.69
N VAL A 39 -2.14 -23.27 19.22
CA VAL A 39 -1.39 -22.11 18.70
C VAL A 39 -2.13 -21.41 17.55
N SER A 40 -2.80 -22.17 16.67
CA SER A 40 -3.52 -21.55 15.56
C SER A 40 -4.73 -20.74 16.03
N THR A 41 -5.52 -21.27 16.98
CA THR A 41 -6.64 -20.52 17.55
C THR A 41 -6.14 -19.34 18.37
N GLN A 42 -5.09 -19.51 19.17
CA GLN A 42 -4.46 -18.42 19.91
C GLN A 42 -4.05 -17.27 18.99
N MET A 43 -3.27 -17.56 17.94
CA MET A 43 -2.79 -16.55 17.00
C MET A 43 -3.92 -15.93 16.17
N HIS A 44 -5.01 -16.65 15.91
CA HIS A 44 -6.20 -16.10 15.27
C HIS A 44 -6.85 -15.01 16.15
N GLU A 45 -7.13 -15.32 17.41
CA GLU A 45 -7.78 -14.38 18.33
C GLU A 45 -6.85 -13.22 18.73
N VAL A 46 -5.54 -13.47 18.84
CA VAL A 46 -4.55 -12.40 19.00
C VAL A 46 -4.54 -11.48 17.77
N GLY A 47 -4.72 -12.04 16.57
CA GLY A 47 -4.83 -11.24 15.35
C GLY A 47 -6.01 -10.27 15.40
N HIS A 48 -7.18 -10.72 15.84
CA HIS A 48 -8.34 -9.84 16.08
C HIS A 48 -8.07 -8.77 17.14
N ASN A 49 -7.42 -9.12 18.25
CA ASN A 49 -6.96 -8.15 19.25
C ASN A 49 -6.04 -7.07 18.67
N LEU A 50 -5.28 -7.41 17.63
CA LEU A 50 -4.44 -6.50 16.86
C LEU A 50 -5.18 -5.84 15.68
N ASN A 51 -6.52 -5.95 15.63
CA ASN A 51 -7.39 -5.40 14.59
C ASN A 51 -7.24 -6.04 13.21
N LEU A 52 -6.96 -7.35 13.12
CA LEU A 52 -7.01 -8.09 11.86
C LEU A 52 -8.41 -8.68 11.64
N GLY A 53 -8.95 -8.56 10.43
CA GLY A 53 -10.08 -9.37 9.98
C GLY A 53 -9.66 -10.79 9.62
N HIS A 54 -10.59 -11.62 9.17
CA HIS A 54 -10.30 -12.99 8.75
C HIS A 54 -9.51 -13.05 7.44
N SER A 55 -8.94 -14.22 7.16
CA SER A 55 -8.45 -14.59 5.84
C SER A 55 -9.47 -15.51 5.15
N SER A 56 -10.04 -15.00 4.07
CA SER A 56 -11.10 -15.64 3.31
C SER A 56 -10.57 -16.24 2.01
N GLU A 57 -11.27 -17.24 1.49
CA GLU A 57 -11.02 -17.83 0.17
C GLU A 57 -12.34 -18.23 -0.49
N GLY A 58 -12.49 -17.92 -1.78
CA GLY A 58 -13.67 -18.32 -2.56
C GLY A 58 -14.97 -17.69 -2.02
N THR A 59 -15.78 -18.47 -1.32
CA THR A 59 -17.00 -18.01 -0.61
C THR A 59 -16.88 -18.16 0.91
N GLU A 60 -15.77 -18.70 1.40
CA GLU A 60 -15.60 -19.09 2.79
C GLU A 60 -14.79 -18.03 3.56
N LYS A 61 -15.41 -17.47 4.61
CA LYS A 61 -14.80 -16.41 5.44
C LYS A 61 -13.51 -16.87 6.15
N TYR A 62 -13.41 -18.17 6.43
CA TYR A 62 -12.26 -18.80 7.10
C TYR A 62 -11.50 -19.74 6.16
N GLY A 63 -11.81 -19.72 4.86
CA GLY A 63 -11.34 -20.75 3.92
C GLY A 63 -9.84 -20.76 3.70
N ASP A 64 -9.15 -19.65 3.94
CA ASP A 64 -7.72 -19.54 3.65
C ASP A 64 -6.89 -20.36 4.66
N GLN A 65 -6.26 -21.43 4.19
CA GLN A 65 -5.36 -22.26 5.00
C GLN A 65 -3.86 -21.96 4.79
N SER A 66 -3.54 -20.79 4.23
CA SER A 66 -2.15 -20.34 4.02
C SER A 66 -1.58 -19.54 5.19
N GLY A 67 -2.40 -19.13 6.15
CA GLY A 67 -1.98 -18.30 7.28
C GLY A 67 -2.92 -18.35 8.49
N MET A 68 -2.53 -17.67 9.57
CA MET A 68 -3.16 -17.81 10.90
C MET A 68 -4.58 -17.22 11.06
N MET A 69 -5.00 -16.32 10.17
CA MET A 69 -6.31 -15.65 10.27
C MET A 69 -7.43 -16.31 9.47
N GLY A 70 -7.16 -17.44 8.80
CA GLY A 70 -8.20 -18.23 8.16
C GLY A 70 -8.60 -19.41 9.04
N TYR A 71 -8.43 -20.62 8.54
CA TYR A 71 -8.88 -21.84 9.23
C TYR A 71 -8.08 -22.09 10.52
N SER A 72 -8.79 -22.41 11.61
CA SER A 72 -8.17 -22.78 12.89
C SER A 72 -8.03 -24.30 13.05
N TYR A 73 -6.94 -24.74 13.66
CA TYR A 73 -6.64 -26.16 13.90
C TYR A 73 -6.67 -26.47 15.39
N ARG A 74 -6.84 -27.74 15.76
CA ARG A 74 -6.93 -28.16 17.17
C ARG A 74 -5.60 -28.63 17.77
N SER A 75 -4.49 -28.38 17.09
CA SER A 75 -3.16 -28.85 17.49
C SER A 75 -2.47 -27.85 18.40
N ASN A 76 -1.79 -28.33 19.44
CA ASN A 76 -1.21 -27.44 20.45
C ASN A 76 -0.06 -26.59 19.90
N GLU A 77 0.90 -27.22 19.21
CA GLU A 77 2.15 -26.60 18.75
C GLU A 77 2.22 -26.46 17.22
N ALA A 78 1.07 -26.57 16.55
CA ALA A 78 0.98 -26.62 15.10
C ALA A 78 -0.37 -26.09 14.59
N PRO A 79 -0.47 -25.76 13.30
CA PRO A 79 0.63 -25.61 12.33
C PRO A 79 1.48 -24.34 12.58
N LYS A 80 2.72 -24.36 12.07
CA LYS A 80 3.56 -23.16 11.96
C LYS A 80 3.20 -22.39 10.70
N MET A 81 2.61 -21.22 10.86
CA MET A 81 2.16 -20.34 9.77
C MET A 81 2.27 -18.88 10.22
N CYS A 82 2.63 -17.98 9.32
CA CYS A 82 2.59 -16.55 9.55
C CYS A 82 1.23 -15.95 9.17
N TYR A 83 1.04 -14.66 9.44
CA TYR A 83 -0.02 -13.89 8.81
C TYR A 83 0.31 -13.63 7.34
N ASN A 84 -0.71 -13.48 6.50
CA ASN A 84 -0.52 -13.20 5.08
C ASN A 84 -0.01 -11.77 4.81
N ALA A 85 0.32 -11.50 3.54
CA ALA A 85 0.91 -10.22 3.11
C ALA A 85 0.04 -9.00 3.48
N GLY A 86 -1.27 -9.08 3.24
CA GLY A 86 -2.19 -7.96 3.51
C GLY A 86 -2.27 -7.60 5.00
N LYS A 87 -2.14 -8.59 5.88
CA LYS A 87 -2.15 -8.42 7.34
C LYS A 87 -0.81 -7.93 7.85
N SER A 88 0.29 -8.51 7.37
CA SER A 88 1.65 -8.04 7.67
C SER A 88 1.82 -6.56 7.26
N PHE A 89 1.30 -6.18 6.09
CA PHE A 89 1.28 -4.79 5.64
C PHE A 89 0.45 -3.88 6.55
N GLN A 90 -0.72 -4.34 7.00
CA GLN A 90 -1.59 -3.59 7.92
C GLN A 90 -0.85 -3.23 9.22
N PHE A 91 -0.06 -4.17 9.76
CA PHE A 91 0.79 -3.90 10.92
C PHE A 91 1.96 -2.97 10.62
N GLY A 92 2.29 -2.73 9.35
CA GLY A 92 3.52 -2.07 8.96
C GLY A 92 4.75 -2.91 9.26
N TRP A 93 4.60 -4.24 9.34
CA TRP A 93 5.74 -5.14 9.42
C TRP A 93 6.48 -5.15 8.07
N PHE A 94 7.80 -5.34 8.14
CA PHE A 94 8.67 -5.43 6.95
C PHE A 94 8.60 -4.22 6.02
N ARG A 95 8.32 -3.02 6.55
CA ARG A 95 8.27 -1.77 5.77
C ARG A 95 9.54 -1.50 4.97
N ASP A 96 10.69 -1.90 5.50
CA ASP A 96 12.00 -1.79 4.87
C ASP A 96 12.18 -2.73 3.67
N LYS A 97 11.38 -3.81 3.59
CA LYS A 97 11.35 -4.80 2.50
C LYS A 97 9.96 -4.93 1.91
N THR A 98 9.21 -3.82 1.90
CA THR A 98 7.91 -3.72 1.24
C THR A 98 8.01 -2.71 0.11
N SER A 99 7.74 -3.16 -1.10
CA SER A 99 7.62 -2.27 -2.26
C SER A 99 6.16 -1.97 -2.55
N SER A 100 5.79 -0.68 -2.55
CA SER A 100 4.52 -0.24 -3.13
C SER A 100 4.69 0.02 -4.62
N TYR A 101 3.70 -0.39 -5.41
CA TYR A 101 3.67 -0.24 -6.87
C TYR A 101 2.29 0.28 -7.29
N THR A 102 2.25 1.35 -8.07
CA THR A 102 1.00 1.97 -8.51
C THR A 102 0.91 1.98 -10.05
N PRO A 103 0.64 0.83 -10.68
CA PRO A 103 0.59 0.71 -12.15
C PRO A 103 -0.42 1.68 -12.76
N GLY A 104 -0.05 2.29 -13.89
CA GLY A 104 -0.95 3.18 -14.65
C GLY A 104 -1.05 4.61 -14.12
N GLU A 105 -0.33 4.95 -13.03
CA GLU A 105 -0.18 6.32 -12.55
C GLU A 105 1.11 6.97 -13.09
N PRO A 106 1.17 8.31 -13.21
CA PRO A 106 2.37 9.01 -13.64
C PRO A 106 3.60 8.64 -12.78
N GLY A 107 4.73 8.38 -13.44
CA GLY A 107 5.98 8.00 -12.76
C GLY A 107 6.15 6.50 -12.51
N TRP A 108 5.13 5.69 -12.78
CA TRP A 108 5.21 4.23 -12.71
C TRP A 108 5.25 3.59 -14.09
N ALA A 109 6.19 2.66 -14.28
CA ALA A 109 6.23 1.84 -15.49
C ALA A 109 5.03 0.89 -15.50
N ASP A 110 4.44 0.65 -16.67
CA ASP A 110 3.36 -0.34 -16.84
C ASP A 110 3.90 -1.79 -16.85
N ASP A 111 5.21 -2.01 -16.95
CA ASP A 111 5.86 -3.31 -16.88
C ASP A 111 7.03 -3.25 -15.88
N ARG A 112 6.98 -4.05 -14.81
CA ARG A 112 7.97 -4.04 -13.74
C ARG A 112 8.27 -5.45 -13.24
N ALA A 113 9.54 -5.71 -12.96
CA ALA A 113 9.98 -6.94 -12.29
C ALA A 113 10.22 -6.70 -10.80
N PHE A 114 9.99 -7.74 -9.99
CA PHE A 114 10.29 -7.75 -8.57
C PHE A 114 11.04 -9.03 -8.22
N ASN A 115 12.02 -8.92 -7.34
CA ASN A 115 12.57 -10.07 -6.63
C ASN A 115 11.88 -10.12 -5.27
N LEU A 116 11.23 -11.24 -4.99
CA LEU A 116 10.45 -11.45 -3.79
C LEU A 116 11.10 -12.58 -2.99
N ALA A 117 11.39 -12.35 -1.71
CA ALA A 117 11.79 -13.39 -0.78
C ALA A 117 10.61 -13.78 0.12
N SER A 118 10.66 -14.98 0.67
CA SER A 118 9.72 -15.37 1.71
C SER A 118 10.07 -14.69 3.04
N ILE A 119 9.04 -14.44 3.85
CA ILE A 119 9.17 -13.89 5.21
C ILE A 119 10.13 -14.69 6.10
N VAL A 120 10.25 -16.00 5.85
CA VAL A 120 11.15 -16.90 6.60
C VAL A 120 12.63 -16.51 6.44
N ASP A 121 13.00 -15.84 5.35
CA ASP A 121 14.36 -15.35 5.09
C ASP A 121 14.47 -13.83 5.24
N TYR A 122 13.51 -13.20 5.94
CA TYR A 122 13.50 -11.74 6.13
C TYR A 122 14.85 -11.21 6.62
N ASP A 123 15.50 -11.84 7.60
CA ASP A 123 16.75 -11.32 8.17
C ASP A 123 17.95 -11.41 7.21
N THR A 124 17.92 -12.31 6.22
CA THR A 124 19.07 -12.60 5.36
C THR A 124 18.93 -12.08 3.94
N THR A 125 17.70 -11.81 3.50
CA THR A 125 17.43 -11.33 2.15
C THR A 125 17.57 -9.81 2.02
N ASN A 126 17.95 -9.33 0.82
CA ASN A 126 17.84 -7.92 0.42
C ASN A 126 16.66 -7.67 -0.54
N HIS A 127 15.84 -8.70 -0.79
CA HIS A 127 14.69 -8.61 -1.66
C HIS A 127 13.44 -8.15 -0.89
N ASP A 128 12.42 -7.72 -1.63
CA ASP A 128 11.12 -7.43 -1.03
C ASP A 128 10.56 -8.72 -0.42
N VAL A 129 9.87 -8.65 0.72
CA VAL A 129 9.07 -9.76 1.26
C VAL A 129 7.57 -9.56 1.03
N THR A 130 7.17 -8.33 0.70
CA THR A 130 5.80 -7.98 0.34
C THR A 130 5.82 -6.96 -0.80
N VAL A 131 4.94 -7.16 -1.79
CA VAL A 131 4.62 -6.12 -2.78
C VAL A 131 3.18 -5.69 -2.58
N ASP A 132 2.98 -4.40 -2.32
CA ASP A 132 1.67 -3.74 -2.25
C ASP A 132 1.34 -3.11 -3.61
N ILE A 133 0.31 -3.62 -4.27
CA ILE A 133 -0.17 -3.12 -5.55
C ILE A 133 -1.34 -2.18 -5.28
N VAL A 134 -1.06 -0.90 -5.43
CA VAL A 134 -1.96 0.19 -5.09
C VAL A 134 -2.95 0.43 -6.23
N GLN A 135 -4.22 0.57 -5.88
CA GLN A 135 -5.29 0.95 -6.80
C GLN A 135 -5.92 2.28 -6.34
N PRO A 136 -5.38 3.46 -6.71
CA PRO A 136 -5.81 4.74 -6.14
C PRO A 136 -7.28 5.11 -6.34
N GLN A 137 -7.96 4.55 -7.35
CA GLN A 137 -9.38 4.78 -7.61
C GLN A 137 -10.29 3.85 -6.80
N LEU A 138 -9.72 2.87 -6.10
CA LEU A 138 -10.43 1.89 -5.29
C LEU A 138 -9.93 1.97 -3.84
N GLN A 139 -10.79 1.59 -2.89
CA GLN A 139 -10.40 1.43 -1.47
C GLN A 139 -9.91 0.00 -1.19
N LEU A 140 -9.17 -0.58 -2.13
CA LEU A 140 -8.86 -2.00 -2.21
C LEU A 140 -7.52 -2.21 -2.92
N ASN A 141 -6.57 -2.88 -2.28
CA ASN A 141 -5.27 -3.20 -2.87
C ASN A 141 -5.07 -4.71 -3.02
N TYR A 142 -4.08 -5.08 -3.83
CA TYR A 142 -3.54 -6.43 -3.85
C TYR A 142 -2.20 -6.47 -3.11
N TYR A 143 -1.94 -7.57 -2.41
CA TYR A 143 -0.72 -7.81 -1.66
C TYR A 143 -0.14 -9.15 -2.10
N VAL A 144 1.16 -9.18 -2.39
CA VAL A 144 1.84 -10.35 -2.93
C VAL A 144 2.98 -10.76 -1.99
N SER A 145 3.05 -12.03 -1.64
CA SER A 145 4.13 -12.62 -0.84
C SER A 145 4.48 -14.03 -1.32
N PHE A 146 5.72 -14.45 -1.11
CA PHE A 146 6.14 -15.83 -1.37
C PHE A 146 6.02 -16.68 -0.10
N ASN A 147 5.22 -17.74 -0.16
CA ASN A 147 4.89 -18.58 0.99
C ASN A 147 5.74 -19.86 1.02
N ALA A 148 7.02 -19.73 1.36
CA ALA A 148 7.92 -20.88 1.46
C ALA A 148 7.53 -21.76 2.66
N GLY A 149 7.29 -23.05 2.44
CA GLY A 149 6.89 -24.00 3.49
C GLY A 149 8.06 -24.52 4.30
N LYS A 150 8.85 -23.63 4.89
CA LYS A 150 9.94 -23.96 5.82
C LYS A 150 9.85 -23.15 7.10
N GLU A 151 10.58 -23.56 8.12
CA GLU A 151 10.72 -22.84 9.40
C GLU A 151 9.37 -22.40 10.03
N VAL A 152 9.15 -21.09 10.19
CA VAL A 152 7.93 -20.51 10.79
C VAL A 152 6.69 -20.67 9.91
N ASN A 153 6.85 -21.07 8.64
CA ASN A 153 5.78 -21.44 7.71
C ASN A 153 5.76 -22.93 7.37
N SER A 154 6.51 -23.79 8.08
CA SER A 154 6.60 -25.22 7.73
C SER A 154 5.29 -26.00 7.86
N GLY A 155 4.26 -25.41 8.50
CA GLY A 155 2.97 -26.03 8.75
C GLY A 155 1.83 -25.57 7.84
N VAL A 156 2.07 -24.65 6.90
CA VAL A 156 1.04 -24.15 5.98
C VAL A 156 0.34 -25.31 5.26
N ARG A 157 -0.99 -25.25 5.13
CA ARG A 157 -1.79 -26.33 4.53
C ARG A 157 -2.10 -26.09 3.06
N GLU A 158 -2.08 -24.84 2.62
CA GLU A 158 -2.31 -24.42 1.24
C GLU A 158 -1.29 -23.36 0.81
N GLY A 159 -1.11 -23.20 -0.50
CA GLY A 159 -0.20 -22.21 -1.05
C GLY A 159 1.28 -22.46 -0.72
N ASN A 160 1.65 -23.69 -0.35
CA ASN A 160 3.00 -24.03 0.07
C ASN A 160 3.96 -23.92 -1.12
N ASN A 161 5.07 -23.18 -0.97
CA ASN A 161 6.08 -22.95 -2.00
C ASN A 161 5.50 -22.27 -3.25
N GLN A 162 4.48 -21.42 -3.07
CA GLN A 162 3.85 -20.63 -4.12
C GLN A 162 3.87 -19.15 -3.77
N VAL A 163 3.74 -18.30 -4.79
CA VAL A 163 3.49 -16.88 -4.63
C VAL A 163 1.98 -16.69 -4.46
N LEU A 164 1.59 -16.10 -3.34
CA LEU A 164 0.19 -15.89 -3.00
C LEU A 164 -0.20 -14.43 -3.23
N ILE A 165 -1.40 -14.24 -3.76
CA ILE A 165 -1.97 -12.93 -4.04
C ILE A 165 -3.21 -12.77 -3.16
N PHE A 166 -3.22 -11.72 -2.36
CA PHE A 166 -4.31 -11.37 -1.47
C PHE A 166 -4.94 -10.05 -1.91
N GLN A 167 -6.25 -9.94 -1.83
CA GLN A 167 -6.98 -8.69 -2.01
C GLN A 167 -7.52 -8.24 -0.65
N LYS A 168 -7.33 -6.98 -0.27
CA LYS A 168 -7.82 -6.47 1.02
C LYS A 168 -8.20 -4.99 0.94
N ALA A 169 -9.31 -4.64 1.57
CA ALA A 169 -9.73 -3.25 1.69
C ALA A 169 -8.74 -2.45 2.56
N LEU A 170 -8.60 -1.15 2.27
CA LEU A 170 -7.65 -0.27 2.96
C LEU A 170 -8.02 0.04 4.41
N ILE A 171 -9.24 -0.33 4.83
CA ILE A 171 -9.72 -0.14 6.19
C ILE A 171 -9.19 -1.29 7.06
N ASP A 172 -8.47 -0.95 8.14
CA ASP A 172 -7.98 -1.91 9.13
C ASP A 172 -9.13 -2.73 9.72
N GLY A 173 -8.87 -3.99 10.05
CA GLY A 173 -9.90 -4.90 10.55
C GLY A 173 -10.73 -5.58 9.46
N ASN A 174 -10.63 -5.13 8.20
CA ASN A 174 -11.30 -5.86 7.12
C ASN A 174 -10.63 -7.20 6.80
N ASP A 175 -11.46 -8.13 6.34
CA ASP A 175 -11.03 -9.41 5.83
C ASP A 175 -10.11 -9.24 4.60
N SER A 176 -9.18 -10.18 4.46
CA SER A 176 -8.34 -10.33 3.26
C SER A 176 -8.77 -11.58 2.49
N TRP A 177 -8.79 -11.51 1.18
CA TRP A 177 -9.18 -12.61 0.30
C TRP A 177 -7.97 -13.16 -0.44
N ARG A 178 -7.66 -14.46 -0.28
CA ARG A 178 -6.69 -15.15 -1.13
C ARG A 178 -7.33 -15.36 -2.51
N VAL A 179 -6.76 -14.75 -3.54
CA VAL A 179 -7.34 -14.74 -4.90
C VAL A 179 -6.56 -15.57 -5.90
N ALA A 180 -5.31 -15.92 -5.61
CA ALA A 180 -4.50 -16.78 -6.45
C ALA A 180 -3.28 -17.35 -5.72
N ASP A 181 -2.93 -18.58 -6.11
CA ASP A 181 -1.72 -19.29 -5.69
C ASP A 181 -0.92 -19.64 -6.95
N LEU A 182 0.25 -19.03 -7.12
CA LEU A 182 1.02 -19.11 -8.35
C LEU A 182 2.33 -19.89 -8.14
N ALA A 183 2.46 -21.01 -8.83
CA ALA A 183 3.72 -21.70 -9.05
C ALA A 183 4.55 -20.99 -10.15
N ALA A 184 5.83 -21.39 -10.29
CA ALA A 184 6.68 -20.89 -11.35
C ALA A 184 6.06 -21.14 -12.75
N GLY A 185 6.11 -20.12 -13.60
CA GLY A 185 5.50 -20.11 -14.94
C GLY A 185 4.01 -19.76 -14.96
N GLN A 186 3.34 -19.65 -13.81
CA GLN A 186 1.93 -19.28 -13.74
C GLN A 186 1.72 -17.77 -13.64
N SER A 187 0.49 -17.34 -13.92
CA SER A 187 0.10 -15.94 -13.82
C SER A 187 -1.36 -15.78 -13.39
N PHE A 188 -1.65 -14.63 -12.80
CA PHE A 188 -2.99 -14.18 -12.44
C PHE A 188 -3.27 -12.86 -13.14
N THR A 189 -4.49 -12.68 -13.66
CA THR A 189 -4.88 -11.44 -14.34
C THR A 189 -6.12 -10.84 -13.70
N VAL A 190 -6.02 -9.56 -13.33
CA VAL A 190 -7.11 -8.73 -12.87
C VAL A 190 -7.67 -7.96 -14.06
N SER A 191 -8.94 -8.16 -14.36
CA SER A 191 -9.68 -7.36 -15.34
C SER A 191 -10.16 -6.06 -14.71
N ASP A 192 -10.37 -5.04 -15.54
CA ASP A 192 -10.85 -3.72 -15.15
C ASP A 192 -10.03 -3.10 -14.01
N PHE A 193 -8.71 -3.28 -14.07
CA PHE A 193 -7.78 -2.94 -12.99
C PHE A 193 -7.92 -1.48 -12.56
N ASN A 194 -7.89 -1.24 -11.24
CA ASN A 194 -8.07 0.10 -10.66
C ASN A 194 -9.35 0.81 -11.15
N GLY A 195 -10.42 0.04 -11.42
CA GLY A 195 -11.71 0.54 -11.90
C GLY A 195 -11.72 1.02 -13.35
N LYS A 196 -10.65 0.78 -14.13
CA LYS A 196 -10.55 1.22 -15.53
C LYS A 196 -11.03 0.12 -16.47
N THR A 197 -12.21 0.30 -17.06
CA THR A 197 -12.80 -0.70 -17.96
C THR A 197 -11.87 -1.08 -19.11
N GLY A 198 -11.61 -2.38 -19.24
CA GLY A 198 -10.77 -2.99 -20.28
C GLY A 198 -9.27 -3.03 -19.97
N ASP A 199 -8.80 -2.35 -18.91
CA ASP A 199 -7.42 -2.48 -18.45
C ASP A 199 -7.23 -3.87 -17.83
N LYS A 200 -6.13 -4.55 -18.16
CA LYS A 200 -5.78 -5.87 -17.62
C LYS A 200 -4.44 -5.78 -16.92
N PHE A 201 -4.41 -6.16 -15.65
CA PHE A 201 -3.18 -6.22 -14.87
C PHE A 201 -2.80 -7.67 -14.61
N THR A 202 -1.65 -8.10 -15.11
CA THR A 202 -1.16 -9.47 -15.00
C THR A 202 0.02 -9.53 -14.06
N ILE A 203 -0.04 -10.44 -13.08
CA ILE A 203 1.04 -10.80 -12.16
C ILE A 203 1.54 -12.18 -12.59
N SER A 204 2.80 -12.26 -13.04
CA SER A 204 3.43 -13.51 -13.48
C SER A 204 4.56 -13.90 -12.53
N VAL A 205 4.66 -15.19 -12.22
CA VAL A 205 5.81 -15.77 -11.51
C VAL A 205 6.73 -16.38 -12.55
N ASN A 206 7.87 -15.75 -12.80
CA ASN A 206 8.82 -16.24 -13.80
C ASN A 206 9.58 -17.46 -13.28
N SER A 207 10.02 -17.41 -12.02
CA SER A 207 10.77 -18.49 -11.38
C SER A 207 10.61 -18.47 -9.87
N ILE A 208 10.84 -19.62 -9.24
CA ILE A 208 10.92 -19.81 -7.80
C ILE A 208 12.18 -20.65 -7.51
N ASN A 209 12.99 -20.22 -6.54
CA ASN A 209 14.11 -20.96 -5.99
C ASN A 209 13.78 -21.35 -4.54
N LEU A 210 13.53 -22.63 -4.29
CA LEU A 210 13.21 -23.12 -2.94
C LEU A 210 14.42 -23.13 -1.99
N GLY A 211 15.64 -23.23 -2.54
CA GLY A 211 16.87 -23.21 -1.74
C GLY A 211 17.10 -21.87 -1.08
N THR A 212 16.88 -20.76 -1.81
CA THR A 212 16.96 -19.39 -1.26
C THR A 212 15.61 -18.86 -0.81
N SER A 213 14.53 -19.60 -1.06
CA SER A 213 13.13 -19.18 -0.88
C SER A 213 12.84 -17.80 -1.50
N GLU A 214 13.19 -17.67 -2.77
CA GLU A 214 13.01 -16.45 -3.57
C GLU A 214 12.19 -16.73 -4.82
N ALA A 215 11.44 -15.74 -5.28
CA ALA A 215 10.65 -15.76 -6.49
C ALA A 215 10.93 -14.50 -7.33
N VAL A 216 10.98 -14.66 -8.65
CA VAL A 216 11.08 -13.54 -9.58
C VAL A 216 9.71 -13.30 -10.20
N LEU A 217 9.16 -12.12 -9.98
CA LEU A 217 7.88 -11.70 -10.51
C LEU A 217 8.03 -10.75 -11.69
N ARG A 218 7.05 -10.78 -12.59
CA ARG A 218 6.83 -9.72 -13.58
C ARG A 218 5.38 -9.29 -13.56
N MET A 219 5.15 -8.00 -13.37
CA MET A 219 3.84 -7.39 -13.28
C MET A 219 3.63 -6.43 -14.45
N ARG A 220 2.51 -6.58 -15.18
CA ARG A 220 2.23 -5.86 -16.42
C ARG A 220 0.82 -5.31 -16.44
N LEU A 221 0.69 -4.01 -16.67
CA LEU A 221 -0.56 -3.34 -17.02
C LEU A 221 -0.69 -3.24 -18.53
N GLN A 222 -1.69 -3.91 -19.08
CA GLN A 222 -2.14 -3.73 -20.45
C GLN A 222 -3.35 -2.81 -20.46
N ARG A 223 -3.16 -1.59 -20.99
CA ARG A 223 -4.25 -0.60 -21.09
C ARG A 223 -5.26 -0.99 -22.18
N ALA A 224 -6.53 -0.70 -21.93
CA ALA A 224 -7.59 -0.80 -22.90
C ALA A 224 -7.23 0.01 -24.15
N ARG A 225 -7.46 -0.56 -25.33
CA ARG A 225 -7.35 0.22 -26.56
C ARG A 225 -8.46 1.25 -26.55
N ARG A 226 -8.09 2.54 -26.50
CA ARG A 226 -9.05 3.61 -26.69
C ARG A 226 -9.71 3.43 -28.07
N PRO A 227 -11.04 3.47 -28.20
CA PRO A 227 -11.67 3.43 -29.52
C PRO A 227 -11.07 4.56 -30.35
N THR A 228 -10.51 4.24 -31.52
CA THR A 228 -10.13 5.27 -32.48
C THR A 228 -11.41 6.04 -32.79
N PRO A 229 -11.46 7.37 -32.61
CA PRO A 229 -12.63 8.12 -33.02
C PRO A 229 -12.90 7.81 -34.49
N SER A 230 -14.15 7.46 -34.82
CA SER A 230 -14.55 7.20 -36.20
C SER A 230 -14.06 8.34 -37.10
N PRO A 231 -13.52 8.05 -38.31
CA PRO A 231 -13.06 9.08 -39.22
C PRO A 231 -14.15 10.15 -39.39
N THR A 232 -13.80 11.41 -39.13
CA THR A 232 -14.73 12.52 -39.31
C THR A 232 -15.14 12.53 -40.79
N ARG A 233 -16.40 12.17 -41.08
CA ARG A 233 -16.91 11.97 -42.45
C ARG A 233 -17.11 13.26 -43.25
N PHE A 234 -16.58 14.39 -42.78
CA PHE A 234 -16.75 15.68 -43.42
C PHE A 234 -15.42 16.19 -43.99
N PRO A 235 -15.32 16.41 -45.31
CA PRO A 235 -14.22 17.18 -45.85
C PRO A 235 -14.32 18.60 -45.29
N THR A 236 -13.24 19.06 -44.66
CA THR A 236 -13.02 20.48 -44.36
C THR A 236 -13.27 21.26 -45.65
N ARG A 237 -14.18 22.24 -45.61
CA ARG A 237 -14.48 23.11 -46.76
C ARG A 237 -13.16 23.60 -47.38
N ALA A 238 -13.06 23.52 -48.71
CA ALA A 238 -11.90 23.97 -49.45
C ALA A 238 -11.51 25.42 -49.05
N PRO A 239 -10.20 25.73 -48.95
CA PRO A 239 -9.76 27.09 -48.66
C PRO A 239 -10.28 28.03 -49.74
N THR A 240 -11.00 29.07 -49.34
CA THR A 240 -11.41 30.14 -50.25
C THR A 240 -10.17 30.90 -50.69
N ALA A 241 -9.80 30.76 -51.97
CA ALA A 241 -8.73 31.53 -52.57
C ALA A 241 -9.26 32.88 -53.09
N ALA A 242 -8.65 33.98 -52.62
CA ALA A 242 -8.27 35.10 -53.47
C ALA A 242 -7.17 35.93 -52.77
N PRO A 243 -6.01 36.16 -53.40
CA PRO A 243 -4.97 37.04 -52.88
C PRO A 243 -5.35 38.50 -53.11
N THR A 244 -5.25 39.32 -52.06
CA THR A 244 -5.40 40.77 -52.14
C THR A 244 -4.21 41.38 -52.92
N PRO A 245 -4.43 42.30 -53.88
CA PRO A 245 -3.34 42.95 -54.60
C PRO A 245 -2.43 43.80 -53.70
N ARG A 246 -1.15 43.77 -54.04
CA ARG A 246 -0.04 44.52 -53.42
C ARG A 246 -0.26 46.04 -53.45
N PRO A 247 -0.17 46.77 -52.32
CA PRO A 247 -0.19 48.22 -52.34
C PRO A 247 1.14 48.82 -52.83
N THR A 248 1.00 49.88 -53.62
CA THR A 248 2.03 50.65 -54.31
C THR A 248 2.90 51.47 -53.36
N ARG A 249 4.19 51.62 -53.73
CA ARG A 249 5.21 52.45 -53.07
C ARG A 249 4.90 53.94 -53.25
N GLY A 250 4.88 54.72 -52.17
CA GLY A 250 4.72 56.19 -52.20
C GLY A 250 5.36 56.92 -51.02
N ALA A 251 6.46 57.61 -51.31
CA ALA A 251 7.11 58.79 -50.70
C ALA A 251 7.09 59.08 -49.16
N ILE A 252 8.32 59.06 -48.60
CA ILE A 252 9.05 60.13 -47.86
C ILE A 252 8.22 61.18 -47.08
N GLY A 253 8.47 61.29 -45.77
CA GLY A 253 8.14 62.51 -45.00
C GLY A 253 8.44 62.47 -43.50
N ARG A 254 9.65 62.88 -43.12
CA ARG A 254 10.07 63.64 -41.90
C ARG A 254 9.76 63.11 -40.47
N ASN A 255 10.85 62.94 -39.72
CA ASN A 255 10.94 63.09 -38.24
C ASN A 255 10.32 64.42 -37.77
N PRO A 256 9.73 64.48 -36.56
CA PRO A 256 10.50 64.82 -35.37
C PRO A 256 10.16 64.04 -34.07
N THR A 257 11.07 64.23 -33.12
CA THR A 257 11.34 63.67 -31.78
C THR A 257 10.30 64.03 -30.68
N PRO A 258 10.48 63.67 -29.38
CA PRO A 258 9.62 62.73 -28.65
C PRO A 258 8.83 63.34 -27.47
N ASP A 259 7.75 62.67 -27.07
CA ASP A 259 7.06 62.81 -25.77
C ASP A 259 6.25 61.51 -25.61
N GLY A 260 6.44 60.63 -24.63
CA GLY A 260 6.19 60.85 -23.21
C GLY A 260 4.95 60.05 -22.80
N SER A 261 5.10 59.27 -21.73
CA SER A 261 4.05 58.64 -20.91
C SER A 261 3.35 57.33 -21.34
N GLY A 262 3.50 56.33 -20.46
CA GLY A 262 2.55 55.25 -20.16
C GLY A 262 2.53 54.06 -21.13
N VAL A 263 2.49 52.79 -20.74
CA VAL A 263 2.39 52.07 -19.47
C VAL A 263 2.96 50.68 -19.79
N ILE A 264 3.93 50.19 -19.03
CA ILE A 264 4.33 48.77 -19.09
C ILE A 264 4.17 48.21 -17.69
N ASP A 265 3.12 47.40 -17.53
CA ASP A 265 2.94 46.50 -16.41
C ASP A 265 4.07 45.46 -16.45
N SER A 266 4.96 45.53 -15.46
CA SER A 266 5.99 44.53 -15.19
C SER A 266 6.24 44.49 -13.69
N SER A 267 5.34 43.83 -12.96
CA SER A 267 5.58 43.46 -11.57
C SER A 267 6.53 42.27 -11.48
N CYS A 268 7.84 42.54 -11.60
CA CYS A 268 8.91 41.73 -10.99
C CYS A 268 10.25 42.45 -11.18
N GLN A 269 10.68 43.22 -10.18
CA GLN A 269 12.07 43.27 -9.68
C GLN A 269 12.25 44.40 -8.65
N GLY A 270 12.83 44.04 -7.49
CA GLY A 270 13.92 44.84 -6.92
C GLY A 270 13.72 45.48 -5.55
N ALA A 271 14.47 44.91 -4.60
CA ALA A 271 15.22 45.59 -3.53
C ALA A 271 14.44 46.24 -2.37
N TYR A 272 14.62 45.74 -1.14
CA TYR A 272 15.73 46.03 -0.20
C TYR A 272 15.73 47.47 0.37
N GLN A 273 15.73 47.50 1.70
CA GLN A 273 16.10 48.55 2.66
C GLN A 273 14.95 49.34 3.30
N ALA A 274 14.74 49.13 4.59
CA ALA A 274 15.33 49.98 5.63
C ALA A 274 14.97 49.50 7.05
N CYS A 275 16.03 49.25 7.83
CA CYS A 275 16.21 49.64 9.24
C CYS A 275 15.31 48.98 10.32
N SER A 276 15.78 48.58 11.49
CA SER A 276 17.11 48.62 12.12
C SER A 276 16.91 48.10 13.56
N ASN A 277 17.83 47.30 14.09
CA ASN A 277 18.62 47.63 15.28
C ASN A 277 19.47 46.45 15.78
N THR A 278 20.79 46.69 15.79
CA THR A 278 21.90 46.12 16.60
C THR A 278 22.28 44.65 16.33
N ALA A 279 23.39 44.28 15.64
CA ALA A 279 24.83 44.62 15.83
C ALA A 279 25.26 44.26 17.28
N GLU A 280 26.13 43.33 17.62
CA GLU A 280 27.48 42.88 17.19
C GLU A 280 27.73 41.55 18.00
N CYS A 281 28.67 40.63 17.75
CA CYS A 281 29.92 40.63 17.00
C CYS A 281 30.37 39.18 16.75
N CYS A 282 31.14 39.03 15.67
CA CYS A 282 31.82 37.83 15.19
C CYS A 282 32.88 37.26 16.15
N ALA A 283 33.17 35.95 16.05
CA ALA A 283 34.44 35.43 15.52
C ALA A 283 34.63 33.92 15.79
N GLY A 284 34.94 33.15 14.74
CA GLY A 284 35.75 31.92 14.86
C GLY A 284 35.38 30.81 13.87
N TYR A 285 36.05 30.81 12.72
CA TYR A 285 35.99 29.78 11.67
C TYR A 285 36.57 28.43 12.11
N PHE A 286 36.00 27.32 11.63
CA PHE A 286 36.74 26.32 10.83
C PHE A 286 35.79 25.47 9.95
N CYS A 287 36.12 25.40 8.66
CA CYS A 287 35.38 24.71 7.60
C CYS A 287 35.68 23.20 7.49
N ARG A 288 34.65 22.42 7.15
CA ARG A 288 34.57 21.44 6.02
C ARG A 288 33.11 20.99 5.89
N ARG A 289 32.33 21.46 4.89
CA ARG A 289 31.98 20.81 3.59
C ARG A 289 31.86 19.27 3.72
N VAL A 290 30.74 18.62 3.39
CA VAL A 290 30.02 18.67 2.10
C VAL A 290 28.50 18.41 2.26
N TRP A 291 27.75 19.27 1.56
CA TRP A 291 26.37 19.23 1.04
C TRP A 291 25.57 17.91 1.02
N VAL A 292 24.34 17.99 1.55
CA VAL A 292 23.15 17.39 0.92
C VAL A 292 22.13 18.53 0.75
N SER A 293 21.76 18.83 -0.50
CA SER A 293 20.75 19.85 -0.82
C SER A 293 19.33 19.34 -0.52
N PRO A 294 18.39 20.25 -0.22
CA PRO A 294 17.05 19.95 0.24
C PRO A 294 16.08 19.80 -0.95
N MET A 295 15.38 18.68 -1.04
CA MET A 295 14.12 18.55 -1.78
C MET A 295 13.39 17.32 -1.22
N PHE A 296 12.07 17.38 -1.17
CA PHE A 296 11.13 16.45 -0.53
C PHE A 296 10.75 16.75 0.94
N ALA A 297 10.40 18.00 1.20
CA ALA A 297 9.43 18.34 2.23
C ALA A 297 8.10 18.76 1.57
N GLU A 298 7.51 17.89 0.73
CA GLU A 298 6.12 18.05 0.25
C GLU A 298 5.60 16.77 -0.45
N GLN A 299 5.38 15.69 0.29
CA GLN A 299 4.50 14.59 -0.16
C GLN A 299 3.91 13.73 0.98
N LEU A 300 4.04 14.16 2.24
CA LEU A 300 3.59 13.45 3.44
C LEU A 300 2.15 13.81 3.90
N LEU A 301 1.34 14.49 3.08
CA LEU A 301 0.06 15.07 3.53
C LEU A 301 -1.22 14.48 2.89
N ARG A 302 -1.20 13.26 2.33
CA ARG A 302 -2.45 12.60 1.89
C ARG A 302 -2.56 11.14 2.31
N THR A 303 -2.60 10.94 3.63
CA THR A 303 -3.52 10.03 4.34
C THR A 303 -3.14 10.08 5.83
N PRO A 304 -3.99 10.60 6.72
CA PRO A 304 -3.78 10.42 8.14
C PRO A 304 -4.05 8.93 8.43
N ARG A 305 -3.01 8.12 8.56
CA ARG A 305 -3.15 6.80 9.21
C ARG A 305 -3.47 7.08 10.67
N THR A 306 -4.67 6.72 11.12
CA THR A 306 -4.96 6.66 12.54
C THR A 306 -4.06 5.58 13.13
N PRO A 307 -3.12 5.89 14.04
CA PRO A 307 -2.32 4.84 14.66
C PRO A 307 -3.27 3.88 15.39
N ASN A 308 -3.08 2.57 15.25
CA ASN A 308 -3.88 1.62 16.04
C ASN A 308 -3.54 1.79 17.54
N TRP A 309 -4.36 1.24 18.43
CA TRP A 309 -4.19 1.45 19.88
C TRP A 309 -2.80 1.02 20.37
N TRP A 310 -2.25 -0.06 19.80
CA TRP A 310 -0.91 -0.58 20.07
C TRP A 310 0.21 0.39 19.65
N ASP A 311 0.09 0.97 18.46
CA ASP A 311 1.05 1.93 17.90
C ASP A 311 1.06 3.28 18.65
N ARG A 312 0.00 3.59 19.41
CA ARG A 312 -0.07 4.78 20.29
C ARG A 312 0.50 4.50 21.69
N ARG A 313 0.30 3.29 22.21
CA ARG A 313 0.84 2.87 23.52
C ARG A 313 2.35 2.69 23.49
N LEU A 314 2.92 2.11 22.43
CA LEU A 314 4.37 2.01 22.23
C LEU A 314 5.06 3.38 22.11
N ARG A 315 4.32 4.43 21.75
CA ARG A 315 4.81 5.81 21.63
C ARG A 315 4.63 6.67 22.89
N GLY A 316 4.09 6.12 23.98
CA GLY A 316 4.03 6.80 25.28
C GLY A 316 3.10 8.02 25.36
N ASP A 317 2.13 8.17 24.47
CA ASP A 317 1.19 9.30 24.50
C ASP A 317 0.08 9.06 25.55
N SER A 318 0.10 9.83 26.63
CA SER A 318 -0.83 9.73 27.77
C SER A 318 -2.15 10.46 27.57
N THR A 319 -2.47 10.98 26.38
CA THR A 319 -3.70 11.75 26.13
C THR A 319 -4.76 10.95 25.36
N VAL A 320 -5.26 9.87 25.97
CA VAL A 320 -6.34 9.07 25.37
C VAL A 320 -7.69 9.74 25.64
N ASN A 321 -8.14 10.60 24.72
CA ASN A 321 -9.57 10.91 24.58
C ASN A 321 -10.23 9.83 23.69
N ARG A 322 -11.33 9.28 24.22
CA ARG A 322 -12.19 8.24 23.65
C ARG A 322 -12.65 8.62 22.24
N LEU A 323 -11.96 8.11 21.21
CA LEU A 323 -12.53 8.06 19.86
C LEU A 323 -13.63 6.99 19.87
N GLN A 324 -14.87 7.40 19.62
CA GLN A 324 -16.01 6.52 19.39
C GLN A 324 -15.75 5.72 18.12
N TYR A 325 -15.34 4.46 18.29
CA TYR A 325 -15.50 3.43 17.28
C TYR A 325 -16.89 2.82 17.45
N PRO A 326 -17.59 2.43 16.37
CA PRO A 326 -18.87 1.75 16.47
C PRO A 326 -18.74 0.48 17.33
N GLU A 327 -19.85 0.10 17.95
CA GLU A 327 -19.96 -0.90 19.03
C GLU A 327 -19.22 -2.21 18.78
N ASP A 328 -18.72 -2.81 19.86
CA ASP A 328 -17.79 -3.93 19.94
C ASP A 328 -18.13 -5.10 18.98
N GLU A 329 -17.43 -5.19 17.86
CA GLU A 329 -17.58 -6.30 16.90
C GLU A 329 -16.88 -7.54 17.47
N LEU A 330 -17.69 -8.51 17.92
CA LEU A 330 -17.22 -9.85 18.30
C LEU A 330 -16.70 -10.56 17.05
N ALA A 331 -15.42 -10.90 17.04
CA ALA A 331 -14.83 -11.76 16.03
C ALA A 331 -14.77 -13.19 16.57
N THR A 332 -15.30 -14.15 15.81
CA THR A 332 -15.38 -15.57 16.21
C THR A 332 -14.52 -16.41 15.29
N SER A 333 -13.81 -17.39 15.83
CA SER A 333 -13.16 -18.44 15.04
C SER A 333 -14.10 -19.65 14.86
N ASN A 334 -13.83 -20.45 13.82
CA ASN A 334 -14.47 -21.75 13.56
C ASN A 334 -13.42 -22.87 13.52
#